data_AF-A0A6A5KN87-F1
#
_entry.id   AF-A0A6A5KN87-F1
#
_cell.length_a   1.000
_cell.length_b   1.000
_cell.length_c   1.000
_cell.angle_alpha   90.00
_cell.angle_beta   90.00
_cell.angle_gamma   90.00
#
_symmetry.space_group_name_H-M   'P 1'
#
loop_
_entity.id
_entity.type
_entity.pdbx_description
1 polymer ?
#
loop_
_entity_poly.entity_id
_entity_poly.type
_entity_poly.pdbx_seq_one_letter_code
_entity_poly.pdbx_strand_id
1 'polypeptide(L)'
;MSSSQPRAKIEQTLSRRHPLQRLESPSKGFSGALHNDAFGWHFQFLTIIGLLLTTLTFFFGLLADLTSTTSTTASPTSTTASDSPPSTTTLSTRLFTAKNYIALIATPLEITISLLYWGIRTIDGNLLVRTDLPLPPFFWDIGFHLVPAVVLSLDAILLSPPWPTSPMNEQAPTITLVLSTLVAFAYWLWIELCYTQNGYYPYPLFEMLSTNQRIGLFVVSGVIMWVVGGLSRAVYAKLNGYESVEELDKVKRSKAMGANGKWE
;
A
#
# COMPACT_ATOMS: atom_id res chain seq x y z
N MET A 1 -22.84 -49.59 -20.47
CA MET A 1 -21.62 -49.40 -21.27
C MET A 1 -21.14 -47.97 -21.06
N SER A 2 -19.96 -47.82 -20.47
CA SER A 2 -19.42 -46.58 -19.90
C SER A 2 -18.95 -45.60 -20.99
N SER A 3 -19.45 -44.35 -20.95
CA SER A 3 -18.93 -43.23 -21.75
C SER A 3 -17.81 -42.51 -20.98
N SER A 4 -16.62 -43.11 -20.95
CA SER A 4 -15.43 -42.42 -20.45
C SER A 4 -14.98 -41.34 -21.44
N GLN A 5 -14.98 -40.12 -20.94
CA GLN A 5 -14.81 -38.84 -21.63
C GLN A 5 -13.52 -38.71 -22.48
N PRO A 6 -13.56 -38.03 -23.65
CA PRO A 6 -12.38 -37.69 -24.45
C PRO A 6 -11.32 -36.84 -23.71
N ARG A 7 -11.72 -36.12 -22.65
CA ARG A 7 -10.86 -35.23 -21.84
C ARG A 7 -9.72 -35.97 -21.14
N ALA A 8 -9.96 -37.14 -20.59
CA ALA A 8 -8.95 -37.92 -19.86
C ALA A 8 -7.77 -38.34 -20.77
N LYS A 9 -8.03 -38.54 -22.06
CA LYS A 9 -7.01 -38.91 -23.05
C LYS A 9 -6.15 -37.71 -23.49
N ILE A 10 -6.72 -36.50 -23.46
CA ILE A 10 -6.01 -35.26 -23.80
C ILE A 10 -5.05 -34.86 -22.66
N GLU A 11 -5.47 -34.98 -21.41
CA GLU A 11 -4.61 -34.71 -20.23
C GLU A 11 -3.41 -35.67 -20.14
N GLN A 12 -3.60 -36.95 -20.48
CA GLN A 12 -2.51 -37.92 -20.55
C GLN A 12 -1.49 -37.59 -21.65
N THR A 13 -1.94 -37.04 -22.78
CA THR A 13 -1.05 -36.70 -23.91
C THR A 13 -0.24 -35.44 -23.62
N LEU A 14 -0.83 -34.46 -22.91
CA LEU A 14 -0.16 -33.23 -22.48
C LEU A 14 0.81 -33.41 -21.29
N SER A 15 0.67 -34.50 -20.53
CA SER A 15 1.55 -34.80 -19.39
C SER A 15 2.81 -35.60 -19.76
N ARG A 16 2.97 -36.02 -21.02
CA ARG A 16 4.10 -36.84 -21.44
C ARG A 16 5.38 -35.99 -21.55
N ARG A 17 6.17 -35.97 -20.48
CA ARG A 17 7.51 -35.37 -20.46
C ARG A 17 8.40 -36.01 -21.52
N HIS A 18 9.22 -35.21 -22.19
CA HIS A 18 10.21 -35.73 -23.15
C HIS A 18 11.37 -36.39 -22.39
N PRO A 19 11.88 -37.57 -22.81
CA PRO A 19 12.91 -38.33 -22.07
C PRO A 19 14.23 -37.57 -21.82
N LEU A 20 14.48 -36.50 -22.59
CA LEU A 20 15.69 -35.67 -22.50
C LEU A 20 15.48 -34.36 -21.72
N GLN A 21 14.27 -34.09 -21.24
CA GLN A 21 13.96 -32.87 -20.51
C GLN A 21 14.40 -32.99 -19.04
N ARG A 22 15.63 -32.54 -18.74
CA ARG A 22 16.21 -32.53 -17.38
C ARG A 22 15.79 -31.32 -16.53
N LEU A 23 15.34 -30.23 -17.16
CA LEU A 23 14.93 -28.99 -16.50
C LEU A 23 13.41 -28.79 -16.67
N GLU A 24 12.76 -28.25 -15.63
CA GLU A 24 11.36 -27.85 -15.74
C GLU A 24 11.19 -26.79 -16.84
N SER A 25 10.10 -26.86 -17.61
CA SER A 25 9.88 -25.86 -18.67
C SER A 25 9.65 -24.49 -18.01
N PRO A 26 10.40 -23.43 -18.42
CA PRO A 26 10.27 -22.09 -17.84
C PRO A 26 8.84 -21.53 -17.90
N SER A 27 8.03 -22.04 -18.82
CA SER A 27 6.63 -21.66 -19.00
C SER A 27 5.71 -22.06 -17.85
N LYS A 28 6.03 -23.04 -16.99
CA LYS A 28 5.09 -23.38 -15.90
C LYS A 28 5.12 -22.36 -14.76
N GLY A 29 6.28 -21.79 -14.45
CA GLY A 29 6.41 -20.72 -13.45
C GLY A 29 6.01 -19.35 -14.01
N PHE A 30 6.47 -19.01 -15.21
CA PHE A 30 6.22 -17.69 -15.81
C PHE A 30 4.85 -17.58 -16.48
N SER A 31 4.37 -18.61 -17.19
CA SER A 31 3.00 -18.62 -17.76
C SER A 31 1.94 -18.87 -16.70
N GLY A 32 2.23 -19.57 -15.60
CA GLY A 32 1.32 -19.66 -14.45
C GLY A 32 1.13 -18.31 -13.72
N ALA A 33 2.18 -17.47 -13.69
CA ALA A 33 2.08 -16.10 -13.19
C ALA A 33 1.39 -15.14 -14.19
N LEU A 34 1.37 -15.47 -15.49
CA LEU A 34 0.73 -14.66 -16.54
C LEU A 34 -0.73 -15.07 -16.83
N HIS A 35 -1.07 -16.36 -16.75
CA HIS A 35 -2.44 -16.88 -16.87
C HIS A 35 -3.06 -17.05 -15.49
N ASN A 36 -3.61 -15.95 -14.96
CA ASN A 36 -4.72 -16.05 -14.05
C ASN A 36 -5.94 -15.53 -14.80
N ASP A 37 -6.72 -16.43 -15.42
CA ASP A 37 -7.92 -16.06 -16.18
C ASP A 37 -9.07 -15.59 -15.28
N ALA A 38 -8.84 -15.53 -13.96
CA ALA A 38 -9.77 -14.99 -13.00
C ALA A 38 -9.99 -13.49 -13.24
N PHE A 39 -11.25 -13.07 -13.14
CA PHE A 39 -11.62 -11.68 -13.06
C PHE A 39 -10.87 -11.00 -11.91
N GLY A 40 -10.26 -9.84 -12.19
CA GLY A 40 -9.44 -9.10 -11.24
C GLY A 40 -7.98 -9.55 -11.18
N TRP A 41 -7.57 -10.61 -11.88
CA TRP A 41 -6.18 -11.06 -12.01
C TRP A 41 -5.49 -11.14 -10.63
N HIS A 42 -4.28 -10.58 -10.49
CA HIS A 42 -3.54 -10.49 -9.23
C HIS A 42 -4.04 -9.36 -8.29
N PHE A 43 -4.87 -8.44 -8.79
CA PHE A 43 -5.43 -7.37 -7.97
C PHE A 43 -6.54 -7.83 -7.02
N GLN A 44 -6.85 -9.12 -7.00
CA GLN A 44 -7.66 -9.73 -5.94
C GLN A 44 -6.90 -9.78 -4.60
N PHE A 45 -5.57 -9.81 -4.63
CA PHE A 45 -4.77 -9.89 -3.41
C PHE A 45 -4.48 -8.50 -2.87
N LEU A 46 -4.94 -8.21 -1.65
CA LEU A 46 -4.63 -6.97 -0.95
C LEU A 46 -3.12 -6.66 -0.90
N THR A 47 -2.26 -7.68 -0.72
CA THR A 47 -0.80 -7.53 -0.76
C THR A 47 -0.32 -6.94 -2.08
N ILE A 48 -0.88 -7.33 -3.22
CA ILE A 48 -0.48 -6.80 -4.55
C ILE A 48 -0.89 -5.33 -4.70
N ILE A 49 -2.07 -4.96 -4.19
CA ILE A 49 -2.52 -3.56 -4.15
C ILE A 49 -1.59 -2.72 -3.25
N GLY A 50 -1.23 -3.24 -2.08
CA GLY A 50 -0.25 -2.63 -1.18
C GLY A 50 1.08 -2.40 -1.90
N LEU A 51 1.66 -3.46 -2.47
CA LEU A 51 2.93 -3.41 -3.18
C LEU A 51 2.92 -2.40 -4.33
N LEU A 52 1.81 -2.28 -5.05
CA LEU A 52 1.64 -1.24 -6.08
C LEU A 52 1.72 0.16 -5.46
N LEU A 53 0.99 0.42 -4.38
CA LEU A 53 1.03 1.73 -3.70
C LEU A 53 2.43 2.03 -3.15
N THR A 54 3.08 1.05 -2.52
CA THR A 54 4.47 1.15 -2.06
C THR A 54 5.42 1.50 -3.21
N THR A 55 5.28 0.80 -4.34
CA THR A 55 6.09 1.06 -5.54
C THR A 55 5.85 2.47 -6.07
N LEU A 56 4.59 2.90 -6.15
CA LEU A 56 4.25 4.26 -6.58
C LEU A 56 4.85 5.31 -5.63
N THR A 57 4.75 5.12 -4.31
CA THR A 57 5.34 6.03 -3.31
C THR A 57 6.82 6.26 -3.58
N PHE A 58 7.61 5.19 -3.66
CA PHE A 58 9.06 5.33 -3.89
C PHE A 58 9.40 5.78 -5.30
N PHE A 59 8.60 5.42 -6.32
CA PHE A 59 8.77 5.90 -7.68
C PHE A 59 8.59 7.43 -7.78
N PHE A 60 7.53 7.98 -7.19
CA PHE A 60 7.32 9.43 -7.16
C PHE A 60 8.41 10.14 -6.35
N GLY A 61 8.88 9.55 -5.25
CA GLY A 61 10.03 10.06 -4.49
C GLY A 61 11.30 10.13 -5.34
N LEU A 62 11.65 9.03 -6.01
CA LEU A 62 12.80 8.96 -6.90
C LEU A 62 12.71 9.99 -8.05
N LEU A 63 11.54 10.13 -8.67
CA LEU A 63 11.35 11.15 -9.71
C LEU A 63 11.52 12.58 -9.18
N ALA A 64 11.07 12.85 -7.95
CA ALA A 64 11.27 14.15 -7.32
C ALA A 64 12.78 14.44 -7.11
N ASP A 65 13.55 13.45 -6.68
CA ASP A 65 15.00 13.60 -6.47
C ASP A 65 15.77 13.83 -7.78
N LEU A 66 15.44 13.05 -8.82
CA LEU A 66 16.06 13.19 -10.15
C LEU A 66 15.75 14.56 -10.80
N THR A 67 14.52 15.05 -10.64
CA THR A 67 14.12 16.36 -11.17
C THR A 67 14.71 17.52 -10.38
N SER A 68 15.00 17.33 -9.09
CA SER A 68 15.72 18.32 -8.25
C SER A 68 17.18 18.45 -8.66
N THR A 69 17.85 17.32 -8.93
CA THR A 69 19.28 17.26 -9.27
C THR A 69 19.59 17.96 -10.60
N THR A 70 18.66 17.89 -11.56
CA THR A 70 18.81 18.54 -12.87
C THR A 70 18.88 20.07 -12.77
N SER A 71 18.25 20.66 -11.74
CA SER A 71 18.29 22.11 -11.52
C SER A 71 19.64 22.61 -10.99
N THR A 72 20.41 21.77 -10.27
CA THR A 72 21.69 22.18 -9.67
C THR A 72 22.84 22.21 -10.68
N THR A 73 22.80 21.36 -11.70
CA THR A 73 23.89 21.26 -12.71
C THR A 73 23.87 22.39 -13.74
N ALA A 74 22.77 23.17 -13.82
CA ALA A 74 22.57 24.18 -14.85
C ALA A 74 23.06 25.61 -14.50
N SER A 75 23.85 25.84 -13.44
CA SER A 75 24.33 27.21 -13.16
C SER A 75 25.73 27.30 -12.52
N PRO A 76 26.72 27.75 -13.29
CA PRO A 76 27.61 28.80 -12.88
C PRO A 76 27.33 30.03 -13.77
N THR A 77 26.95 31.16 -13.15
CA THR A 77 26.77 32.49 -13.78
C THR A 77 25.35 32.80 -14.26
N SER A 78 24.55 33.48 -13.43
CA SER A 78 23.86 34.72 -13.83
C SER A 78 23.09 35.33 -12.65
N THR A 79 23.59 36.50 -12.24
CA THR A 79 22.97 37.43 -11.31
C THR A 79 21.89 38.21 -12.05
N THR A 80 20.65 37.73 -12.08
CA THR A 80 19.48 38.59 -12.32
C THR A 80 18.26 37.97 -11.66
N ALA A 81 17.74 38.66 -10.65
CA ALA A 81 16.47 38.37 -10.01
C ALA A 81 15.33 38.56 -11.03
N SER A 82 14.64 37.48 -11.39
CA SER A 82 13.29 37.52 -11.95
C SER A 82 12.43 36.51 -11.19
N ASP A 83 11.34 37.00 -10.61
CA ASP A 83 10.50 36.40 -9.57
C ASP A 83 9.66 35.17 -10.00
N SER A 84 10.27 34.10 -10.51
CA SER A 84 9.56 32.84 -10.74
C SER A 84 10.48 31.63 -10.57
N PRO A 85 10.14 30.63 -9.72
CA PRO A 85 10.94 29.42 -9.61
C PRO A 85 10.95 28.70 -10.97
N PRO A 86 12.09 28.10 -11.38
CA PRO A 86 12.17 27.35 -12.63
C PRO A 86 11.14 26.21 -12.63
N SER A 87 10.57 25.92 -13.80
CA SER A 87 9.50 24.92 -13.97
C SER A 87 9.85 23.55 -13.39
N THR A 88 11.14 23.18 -13.39
CA THR A 88 11.68 21.94 -12.81
C THR A 88 11.56 21.88 -11.29
N THR A 89 11.81 22.99 -10.58
CA THR A 89 11.60 23.09 -9.12
C THR A 89 10.12 22.95 -8.77
N THR A 90 9.22 23.44 -9.62
CA THR A 90 7.77 23.27 -9.40
C THR A 90 7.30 21.82 -9.62
N LEU A 91 7.92 21.10 -10.56
CA LEU A 91 7.62 19.68 -10.81
C LEU A 91 8.09 18.79 -9.66
N SER A 92 9.32 18.96 -9.18
CA SER A 92 9.87 18.21 -8.05
C SER A 92 8.96 18.33 -6.82
N THR A 93 8.55 19.55 -6.45
CA THR A 93 7.64 19.78 -5.31
C THR A 93 6.30 19.06 -5.49
N ARG A 94 5.74 19.04 -6.71
CA ARG A 94 4.48 18.33 -7.00
C ARG A 94 4.64 16.82 -6.89
N LEU A 95 5.73 16.25 -7.39
CA LEU A 95 6.04 14.82 -7.30
C LEU A 95 6.24 14.39 -5.84
N PHE A 96 6.98 15.18 -5.06
CA PHE A 96 7.18 14.93 -3.64
C PHE A 96 5.87 15.04 -2.84
N THR A 97 5.02 16.01 -3.19
CA THR A 97 3.68 16.14 -2.61
C THR A 97 2.81 14.92 -2.93
N ALA A 98 2.81 14.45 -4.18
CA ALA A 98 2.09 13.24 -4.58
C ALA A 98 2.59 12.01 -3.81
N LYS A 99 3.92 11.83 -3.73
CA LYS A 99 4.55 10.78 -2.92
C LYS A 99 4.02 10.79 -1.48
N ASN A 100 3.94 11.97 -0.86
CA ASN A 100 3.49 12.12 0.53
C ASN A 100 2.02 11.75 0.71
N TYR A 101 1.13 12.20 -0.19
CA TYR A 101 -0.28 11.81 -0.15
C TYR A 101 -0.49 10.31 -0.36
N ILE A 102 0.27 9.68 -1.25
CA ILE A 102 0.21 8.22 -1.44
C ILE A 102 0.69 7.52 -0.16
N ALA A 103 1.79 8.00 0.44
CA ALA A 103 2.34 7.44 1.68
C ALA A 103 1.37 7.51 2.88
N LEU A 104 0.47 8.50 2.93
CA LEU A 104 -0.59 8.57 3.97
C LEU A 104 -1.55 7.37 3.95
N ILE A 105 -1.71 6.73 2.80
CA ILE A 105 -2.53 5.52 2.63
C ILE A 105 -1.66 4.27 2.68
N ALA A 106 -0.56 4.26 1.91
CA ALA A 106 0.29 3.10 1.73
C ALA A 106 0.89 2.61 3.06
N THR A 107 1.39 3.52 3.90
CA THR A 107 2.04 3.16 5.18
C THR A 107 1.09 2.42 6.13
N PRO A 108 -0.08 2.96 6.52
CA PRO A 108 -0.99 2.23 7.39
C PRO A 108 -1.58 0.98 6.72
N LEU A 109 -1.78 0.99 5.40
CA LEU A 109 -2.26 -0.18 4.67
C LEU A 109 -1.27 -1.35 4.76
N GLU A 110 0.01 -1.10 4.49
CA GLU A 110 1.06 -2.13 4.47
C GLU A 110 1.37 -2.67 5.86
N ILE A 111 1.38 -1.81 6.89
CA ILE A 111 1.47 -2.29 8.27
C ILE A 111 0.26 -3.16 8.62
N THR A 112 -0.95 -2.79 8.18
CA THR A 112 -2.16 -3.60 8.40
C THR A 112 -2.08 -4.94 7.69
N ILE A 113 -1.65 -4.95 6.42
CA ILE A 113 -1.40 -6.19 5.66
C ILE A 113 -0.40 -7.07 6.41
N SER A 114 0.69 -6.50 6.89
CA SER A 114 1.72 -7.23 7.66
C SER A 114 1.16 -7.85 8.94
N LEU A 115 0.44 -7.06 9.74
CA LEU A 115 -0.17 -7.52 11.00
C LEU A 115 -1.20 -8.62 10.76
N LEU A 116 -2.10 -8.44 9.80
CA LEU A 116 -3.11 -9.43 9.46
C LEU A 116 -2.47 -10.70 8.89
N TYR A 117 -1.53 -10.56 7.95
CA TYR A 117 -0.86 -11.68 7.31
C TYR A 117 -0.13 -12.55 8.33
N TRP A 118 0.79 -11.97 9.11
CA TRP A 118 1.57 -12.73 10.09
C TRP A 118 0.69 -13.20 11.26
N GLY A 119 -0.31 -12.41 11.67
CA GLY A 119 -1.28 -12.80 12.69
C GLY A 119 -2.09 -14.03 12.28
N ILE A 120 -2.62 -14.07 11.06
CA ILE A 120 -3.39 -15.21 10.55
C ILE A 120 -2.45 -16.40 10.28
N ARG A 121 -1.29 -16.17 9.66
CA ARG A 121 -0.34 -17.22 9.30
C ARG A 121 0.20 -17.99 10.49
N THR A 122 0.44 -17.32 11.61
CA THR A 122 0.91 -17.98 12.85
C THR A 122 -0.14 -18.89 13.48
N ILE A 123 -1.42 -18.68 13.16
CA ILE A 123 -2.52 -19.55 13.58
C ILE A 123 -2.67 -20.71 12.60
N ASP A 124 -2.92 -20.40 11.32
CA ASP A 124 -3.01 -21.38 10.24
C ASP A 124 -2.79 -20.72 8.87
N GLY A 125 -1.69 -21.10 8.20
CA GLY A 125 -1.35 -20.60 6.86
C GLY A 125 -2.34 -21.02 5.77
N ASN A 126 -3.12 -22.07 5.99
CA ASN A 126 -4.13 -22.55 5.04
C ASN A 126 -5.34 -21.61 4.95
N LEU A 127 -5.46 -20.65 5.87
CA LEU A 127 -6.45 -19.58 5.79
C LEU A 127 -6.10 -18.55 4.70
N LEU A 128 -4.82 -18.45 4.34
CA LEU A 128 -4.29 -17.46 3.39
C LEU A 128 -3.95 -18.08 2.03
N VAL A 129 -3.50 -19.33 2.02
CA VAL A 129 -3.12 -20.06 0.81
C VAL A 129 -3.87 -21.39 0.80
N ARG A 130 -4.35 -21.81 -0.37
CA ARG A 130 -5.03 -23.10 -0.50
C ARG A 130 -4.08 -24.26 -0.14
N THR A 131 -4.63 -25.33 0.44
CA THR A 131 -3.88 -26.48 0.96
C THR A 131 -3.13 -27.28 -0.12
N ASP A 132 -3.49 -27.10 -1.39
CA ASP A 132 -2.84 -27.71 -2.54
C ASP A 132 -1.58 -26.97 -3.00
N LEU A 133 -1.34 -25.76 -2.48
CA LEU A 133 -0.19 -24.92 -2.85
C LEU A 133 0.78 -24.78 -1.68
N PRO A 134 2.10 -24.88 -1.93
CA PRO A 134 3.08 -24.61 -0.89
C PRO A 134 3.04 -23.13 -0.51
N LEU A 135 3.22 -22.85 0.79
CA LEU A 135 3.45 -21.49 1.26
C LEU A 135 4.71 -20.89 0.62
N PRO A 136 4.75 -19.57 0.41
CA PRO A 136 5.93 -18.92 -0.13
C PRO A 136 7.19 -19.21 0.71
N PRO A 137 8.36 -19.38 0.09
CA PRO A 137 9.62 -19.51 0.82
C PRO A 137 9.84 -18.30 1.75
N PHE A 138 10.34 -18.55 2.96
CA PHE A 138 10.42 -17.57 4.05
C PHE A 138 10.94 -16.19 3.63
N PHE A 139 12.04 -16.13 2.86
CA PHE A 139 12.64 -14.87 2.44
C PHE A 139 11.74 -14.05 1.51
N TRP A 140 11.07 -14.69 0.55
CA TRP A 140 10.13 -14.01 -0.34
C TRP A 140 8.91 -13.52 0.42
N ASP A 141 8.52 -14.29 1.43
CA ASP A 141 7.38 -13.97 2.26
C ASP A 141 7.60 -12.72 3.13
N ILE A 142 8.77 -12.63 3.76
CA ILE A 142 9.24 -11.41 4.42
C ILE A 142 9.26 -10.24 3.41
N GLY A 143 9.75 -10.49 2.20
CA GLY A 143 9.80 -9.49 1.13
C GLY A 143 8.44 -8.92 0.74
N PHE A 144 7.40 -9.75 0.67
CA PHE A 144 6.06 -9.29 0.27
C PHE A 144 5.25 -8.72 1.43
N HIS A 145 5.41 -9.25 2.64
CA HIS A 145 4.48 -8.94 3.75
C HIS A 145 5.11 -8.14 4.89
N LEU A 146 6.44 -8.02 4.99
CA LEU A 146 7.08 -7.26 6.06
C LEU A 146 7.89 -6.08 5.53
N VAL A 147 8.72 -6.30 4.51
CA VAL A 147 9.61 -5.25 3.98
C VAL A 147 8.86 -3.97 3.60
N PRO A 148 7.72 -3.99 2.87
CA PRO A 148 7.00 -2.78 2.48
C PRO A 148 6.57 -1.94 3.70
N ALA A 149 6.01 -2.60 4.72
CA ALA A 149 5.58 -1.96 5.96
C ALA A 149 6.76 -1.28 6.68
N VAL A 150 7.91 -1.96 6.76
CA VAL A 150 9.11 -1.42 7.43
C VAL A 150 9.66 -0.21 6.67
N VAL A 151 9.89 -0.33 5.36
CA VAL A 151 10.53 0.76 4.60
C VAL A 151 9.64 1.98 4.48
N LEU A 152 8.32 1.81 4.31
CA LEU A 152 7.37 2.93 4.34
C LEU A 152 7.30 3.58 5.71
N SER A 153 7.34 2.79 6.80
CA SER A 153 7.35 3.34 8.15
C SER A 153 8.60 4.18 8.40
N LEU A 154 9.79 3.66 8.04
CA LEU A 154 11.04 4.40 8.17
C LEU A 154 11.03 5.68 7.35
N ASP A 155 10.58 5.60 6.10
CA ASP A 155 10.45 6.76 5.23
C ASP A 155 9.49 7.81 5.81
N ALA A 156 8.28 7.40 6.20
CA ALA A 156 7.25 8.30 6.72
C ALA A 156 7.60 8.92 8.09
N ILE A 157 8.36 8.21 8.93
CA ILE A 157 8.69 8.67 10.29
C ILE A 157 9.99 9.49 10.32
N LEU A 158 10.99 9.10 9.52
CA LEU A 158 12.35 9.62 9.64
C LEU A 158 12.82 10.47 8.44
N LEU A 159 12.37 10.18 7.22
CA LEU A 159 13.00 10.73 6.01
C LEU A 159 12.14 11.78 5.30
N SER A 160 10.88 11.46 5.06
CA SER A 160 10.01 12.30 4.24
C SER A 160 8.59 12.31 4.83
N PRO A 161 8.29 13.33 5.66
CA PRO A 161 7.02 13.41 6.37
C PRO A 161 5.87 13.39 5.36
N PRO A 162 4.90 12.48 5.48
CA PRO A 162 3.77 12.40 4.56
C PRO A 162 2.78 13.57 4.77
N TRP A 163 3.05 14.42 5.76
CA TRP A 163 2.27 15.61 6.09
C TRP A 163 2.57 16.70 5.05
N PRO A 164 1.66 16.96 4.10
CA PRO A 164 2.01 17.56 2.81
C PRO A 164 2.47 19.03 2.84
N THR A 165 2.56 19.66 4.00
CA THR A 165 2.97 21.05 4.13
C THR A 165 3.69 21.25 5.46
N SER A 166 4.71 22.10 5.48
CA SER A 166 5.16 22.73 6.72
C SER A 166 4.59 24.15 6.71
N PRO A 167 3.67 24.52 7.62
CA PRO A 167 3.13 23.70 8.71
C PRO A 167 2.16 22.61 8.23
N MET A 168 2.04 21.53 9.01
CA MET A 168 1.19 20.38 8.70
C MET A 168 -0.24 20.83 8.43
N ASN A 169 -0.80 20.41 7.30
CA ASN A 169 -2.20 20.67 6.98
C ASN A 169 -3.08 20.14 8.13
N GLU A 170 -3.83 21.03 8.77
CA GLU A 170 -4.73 20.70 9.88
C GLU A 170 -5.76 19.61 9.51
N GLN A 171 -6.08 19.49 8.20
CA GLN A 171 -6.99 18.49 7.65
C GLN A 171 -6.33 17.14 7.35
N ALA A 172 -5.00 17.01 7.45
CA ALA A 172 -4.31 15.76 7.16
C ALA A 172 -4.85 14.52 7.90
N PRO A 173 -5.20 14.54 9.21
CA PRO A 173 -5.75 13.34 9.86
C PRO A 173 -7.11 12.96 9.28
N THR A 174 -7.97 13.94 8.99
CA THR A 174 -9.27 13.71 8.35
C THR A 174 -9.09 13.14 6.96
N ILE A 175 -8.16 13.69 6.17
CA ILE A 175 -7.83 13.20 4.83
C ILE A 175 -7.34 11.76 4.89
N THR A 176 -6.39 11.43 5.77
CA THR A 176 -5.90 10.06 5.97
C THR A 176 -7.04 9.12 6.34
N LEU A 177 -7.90 9.51 7.29
CA LEU A 177 -9.03 8.70 7.73
C LEU A 177 -10.02 8.44 6.59
N VAL A 178 -10.43 9.50 5.87
CA VAL A 178 -11.36 9.40 4.74
C VAL A 178 -10.76 8.53 3.63
N LEU A 179 -9.52 8.78 3.21
CA LEU A 179 -8.88 8.01 2.15
C LEU A 179 -8.69 6.54 2.54
N SER A 180 -8.26 6.26 3.78
CA SER A 180 -8.10 4.88 4.28
C SER A 180 -9.44 4.14 4.29
N THR A 181 -10.50 4.82 4.70
CA THR A 181 -11.86 4.28 4.71
C THR A 181 -12.33 3.96 3.29
N LEU A 182 -12.17 4.91 2.36
CA LEU A 182 -12.54 4.72 0.96
C LEU A 182 -11.78 3.54 0.34
N VAL A 183 -10.47 3.40 0.62
CA VAL A 183 -9.67 2.27 0.13
C VAL A 183 -10.13 0.95 0.71
N ALA A 184 -10.43 0.88 2.02
CA ALA A 184 -10.92 -0.33 2.66
C ALA A 184 -12.26 -0.79 2.07
N PHE A 185 -13.22 0.13 1.92
CA PHE A 185 -14.51 -0.17 1.29
C PHE A 185 -14.37 -0.48 -0.20
N ALA A 186 -13.52 0.24 -0.93
CA ALA A 186 -13.26 -0.04 -2.35
C ALA A 186 -12.70 -1.46 -2.53
N TYR A 187 -11.75 -1.87 -1.69
CA TYR A 187 -11.22 -3.23 -1.72
C TYR A 187 -12.27 -4.28 -1.36
N TRP A 188 -13.12 -4.02 -0.37
CA TRP A 188 -14.22 -4.93 -0.03
C TRP A 188 -15.19 -5.08 -1.21
N LEU A 189 -15.66 -3.98 -1.79
CA LEU A 189 -16.54 -4.03 -2.97
C LEU A 189 -15.86 -4.75 -4.14
N TRP A 190 -14.57 -4.51 -4.34
CA TRP A 190 -13.77 -5.14 -5.37
C TRP A 190 -13.67 -6.66 -5.18
N ILE A 191 -13.42 -7.14 -3.96
CA ILE A 191 -13.28 -8.57 -3.71
C ILE A 191 -14.61 -9.31 -3.86
N GLU A 192 -15.72 -8.68 -3.45
CA GLU A 192 -17.06 -9.24 -3.66
C GLU A 192 -17.39 -9.29 -5.16
N LEU A 193 -17.04 -8.25 -5.92
CA LEU A 193 -17.19 -8.28 -7.38
C LEU A 193 -16.36 -9.42 -7.99
N CYS A 194 -15.10 -9.60 -7.57
CA CYS A 194 -14.28 -10.72 -8.03
C CYS A 194 -14.93 -12.07 -7.70
N TYR A 195 -15.47 -12.24 -6.49
CA TYR A 195 -16.21 -13.44 -6.12
C TYR A 195 -17.43 -13.68 -7.00
N THR A 196 -18.23 -12.65 -7.32
CA THR A 196 -19.40 -12.81 -8.21
C THR A 196 -19.04 -13.28 -9.62
N GLN A 197 -17.85 -12.93 -10.11
CA GLN A 197 -17.39 -13.30 -11.45
C GLN A 197 -16.65 -14.64 -11.45
N ASN A 198 -15.87 -14.93 -10.40
CA ASN A 198 -14.99 -16.09 -10.33
C ASN A 198 -15.63 -17.30 -9.63
N GLY A 199 -16.55 -17.06 -8.70
CA GLY A 199 -17.18 -18.08 -7.86
C GLY A 199 -16.33 -18.56 -6.67
N TYR A 200 -15.17 -17.94 -6.42
CA TYR A 200 -14.27 -18.26 -5.32
C TYR A 200 -13.54 -17.01 -4.83
N TYR A 201 -13.06 -17.02 -3.58
CA TYR A 201 -12.24 -15.93 -3.03
C TYR A 201 -10.74 -16.23 -3.19
N PRO A 202 -9.87 -15.20 -3.28
CA PRO A 202 -8.43 -15.41 -3.35
C PRO A 202 -7.85 -16.02 -2.06
N TYR A 203 -8.51 -15.79 -0.93
CA TYR A 203 -8.12 -16.33 0.38
C TYR A 203 -9.19 -17.29 0.88
N PRO A 204 -8.83 -18.56 1.20
CA PRO A 204 -9.78 -19.54 1.75
C PRO A 204 -10.56 -19.03 2.96
N LEU A 205 -9.94 -18.19 3.79
CA LEU A 205 -10.58 -17.55 4.94
C LEU A 205 -11.95 -16.96 4.61
N PHE A 206 -12.10 -16.27 3.48
CA PHE A 206 -13.36 -15.62 3.13
C PHE A 206 -14.49 -16.61 2.78
N GLU A 207 -14.15 -17.78 2.25
CA GLU A 207 -15.14 -18.83 1.93
C GLU A 207 -15.69 -19.49 3.19
N MET A 208 -14.84 -19.64 4.22
CA MET A 208 -15.23 -20.27 5.48
C MET A 208 -16.06 -19.36 6.39
N LEU A 209 -16.03 -18.05 6.15
CA LEU A 209 -16.74 -17.07 6.97
C LEU A 209 -18.14 -16.79 6.41
N SER A 210 -19.12 -16.74 7.31
CA SER A 210 -20.43 -16.18 7.02
C SER A 210 -20.33 -14.69 6.65
N THR A 211 -21.35 -14.15 5.98
CA THR A 211 -21.38 -12.73 5.59
C THR A 211 -21.16 -11.79 6.77
N ASN A 212 -21.80 -12.05 7.92
CA ASN A 212 -21.64 -11.22 9.12
C ASN A 212 -20.21 -11.28 9.70
N GLN A 213 -19.56 -12.44 9.64
CA GLN A 213 -18.18 -12.58 10.06
C GLN A 213 -17.22 -11.87 9.11
N ARG A 214 -17.48 -11.89 7.79
CA ARG A 214 -16.71 -11.10 6.82
C ARG A 214 -16.86 -9.60 7.06
N ILE A 215 -18.08 -9.12 7.29
CA ILE A 215 -18.34 -7.72 7.69
C ILE A 215 -17.48 -7.39 8.93
N GLY A 216 -17.54 -8.24 9.96
CA GLY A 216 -16.72 -8.07 11.16
C GLY A 216 -15.22 -8.02 10.87
N LEU A 217 -14.71 -8.92 10.02
CA LEU A 217 -13.31 -8.97 9.61
C LEU A 217 -12.88 -7.67 8.88
N PHE A 218 -13.68 -7.16 7.95
CA PHE A 218 -13.38 -5.90 7.25
C PHE A 218 -13.42 -4.70 8.20
N VAL A 219 -14.41 -4.64 9.09
CA VAL A 219 -14.51 -3.57 10.11
C VAL A 219 -13.29 -3.59 11.03
N VAL A 220 -12.92 -4.75 11.57
CA VAL A 220 -11.74 -4.88 12.44
C VAL A 220 -10.45 -4.51 11.69
N SER A 221 -10.32 -4.94 10.43
CA SER A 221 -9.17 -4.59 9.59
C SER A 221 -9.07 -3.08 9.34
N GLY A 222 -10.21 -2.41 9.08
CA GLY A 222 -10.27 -0.96 8.93
C GLY A 222 -9.91 -0.22 10.23
N VAL A 223 -10.37 -0.71 11.37
CA VAL A 223 -10.00 -0.15 12.69
C VAL A 223 -8.50 -0.31 12.96
N ILE A 224 -7.91 -1.48 12.66
CA ILE A 224 -6.46 -1.67 12.76
C ILE A 224 -5.73 -0.63 11.91
N MET A 225 -6.15 -0.44 10.66
CA MET A 225 -5.55 0.54 9.76
C MET A 225 -5.62 1.97 10.31
N TRP A 226 -6.74 2.36 10.92
CA TRP A 226 -6.88 3.67 11.57
C TRP A 226 -5.97 3.82 12.79
N VAL A 227 -5.96 2.81 13.67
CA VAL A 227 -5.12 2.81 14.89
C VAL A 227 -3.65 2.94 14.52
N VAL A 228 -3.21 2.15 13.53
CA VAL A 228 -1.83 2.20 13.05
C VAL A 228 -1.52 3.55 12.40
N GLY A 229 -2.40 4.10 11.57
CA GLY A 229 -2.20 5.43 10.97
C GLY A 229 -2.07 6.53 12.03
N GLY A 230 -2.92 6.50 13.06
CA GLY A 230 -2.85 7.42 14.20
C GLY A 230 -1.56 7.25 15.02
N LEU A 231 -1.16 6.01 15.31
CA LEU A 231 0.09 5.70 16.01
C LEU A 231 1.32 6.17 15.24
N SER A 232 1.39 5.91 13.92
CA SER A 232 2.48 6.38 13.07
C SER A 232 2.63 7.90 13.13
N ARG A 233 1.51 8.63 13.17
CA ARG A 233 1.52 10.08 13.38
C ARG A 233 2.03 10.48 14.75
N ALA A 234 1.51 9.86 15.82
CA ALA A 234 1.93 10.17 17.18
C ALA A 234 3.44 9.91 17.36
N VAL A 235 3.95 8.81 16.80
CA VAL A 235 5.38 8.49 16.77
C VAL A 235 6.17 9.55 16.01
N TYR A 236 5.71 9.94 14.81
CA TYR A 236 6.33 11.02 14.05
C TYR A 236 6.40 12.33 14.86
N ALA A 237 5.28 12.73 15.46
CA ALA A 237 5.18 13.95 16.24
C ALA A 237 6.12 13.95 17.45
N LYS A 238 6.21 12.80 18.14
CA LYS A 238 7.11 12.61 19.28
C LYS A 238 8.58 12.65 18.89
N LEU A 239 8.96 11.98 17.80
CA LEU A 239 10.36 11.90 17.38
C LEU A 239 10.87 13.21 16.74
N ASN A 240 9.98 13.93 16.05
CA ASN A 240 10.34 15.16 15.33
C ASN A 240 9.92 16.44 16.08
N GLY A 241 9.40 16.35 17.31
CA GLY A 241 9.10 17.49 18.18
C GLY A 241 7.89 18.35 17.78
N TYR A 242 7.01 17.87 16.91
CA TYR A 242 5.93 18.68 16.31
C TYR A 242 4.79 19.05 17.26
N GLU A 243 4.46 18.22 18.26
CA GLU A 243 3.39 18.56 19.22
C GLU A 243 3.74 19.85 20.00
N SER A 244 5.03 20.03 20.32
CA SER A 244 5.51 21.26 20.97
C SER A 244 5.30 22.50 20.10
N VAL A 245 5.42 22.36 18.78
CA VAL A 245 5.23 23.46 17.82
C VAL A 245 3.75 23.77 17.63
N GLU A 246 2.89 22.74 17.54
CA GLU A 246 1.44 22.91 17.43
C GLU A 246 0.84 23.55 18.71
N GLU A 247 1.29 23.14 19.89
CA GLU A 247 0.91 23.78 21.15
C GLU A 247 1.37 25.24 21.21
N LEU A 248 2.61 25.53 20.81
CA LEU A 248 3.13 26.90 20.74
C LEU A 248 2.31 27.77 19.76
N ASP A 249 1.91 27.24 18.61
CA ASP A 249 1.12 27.98 17.64
C ASP A 249 -0.35 28.13 18.06
N LYS A 250 -0.93 27.15 18.75
CA LYS A 250 -2.24 27.28 19.42
C LYS A 250 -2.20 28.38 20.50
N VAL A 251 -1.15 28.43 21.31
CA VAL A 251 -0.94 29.47 22.33
C VAL A 251 -0.74 30.85 21.69
N LYS A 252 0.02 30.95 20.59
CA LYS A 252 0.15 32.23 19.84
C LYS A 252 -1.17 32.67 19.25
N ARG A 253 -1.95 31.77 18.64
CA ARG A 253 -3.28 32.07 18.07
C ARG A 253 -4.27 32.47 19.14
N SER A 254 -4.33 31.77 20.28
CA SER A 254 -5.23 32.14 21.39
C SER A 254 -4.85 33.50 21.97
N LYS A 255 -3.55 33.81 22.07
CA LYS A 255 -3.05 35.13 22.50
C LYS A 255 -3.38 36.23 21.49
N ALA A 256 -3.29 35.97 20.19
CA ALA A 256 -3.67 36.92 19.15
C ALA A 256 -5.19 37.17 19.11
N MET A 257 -6.01 36.13 19.29
CA MET A 257 -7.46 36.23 19.40
C MET A 257 -7.87 37.00 20.68
N GLY A 258 -7.16 36.78 21.79
CA GLY A 258 -7.36 37.54 23.03
C GLY A 258 -6.90 39.00 22.95
N ALA A 259 -5.92 39.30 22.11
CA ALA A 259 -5.43 40.67 21.86
C ALA A 259 -6.33 41.44 20.88
N ASN A 260 -6.92 40.78 19.88
CA ASN A 260 -7.81 41.41 18.90
C ASN A 260 -9.30 41.35 19.28
N GLY A 261 -9.68 40.59 20.31
CA GLY A 261 -11.07 40.33 20.72
C GLY A 261 -11.62 41.26 21.80
N LYS A 262 -11.03 42.45 22.02
CA LYS A 262 -11.62 43.49 22.86
C LYS A 262 -11.74 44.79 22.09
N TRP A 263 -12.86 44.93 21.40
CA TRP A 263 -13.43 46.24 21.08
C TRP A 263 -14.86 46.23 21.64
N GLU A 264 -15.14 47.27 22.43
CA GLU A 264 -16.40 47.56 23.11
C GLU A 264 -17.62 47.55 22.18
#